data_AF-A0A9D2AJK1-F1
#
_entry.id   AF-A0A9D2AJK1-F1
#
_cell.length_a   1.000
_cell.length_b   1.000
_cell.length_c   1.000
_cell.angle_alpha   90.00
_cell.angle_beta   90.00
_cell.angle_gamma   90.00
#
_symmetry.space_group_name_H-M   'P 1'
#
loop_
_entity.id
_entity.type
_entity.pdbx_description
1 polymer ?
#
loop_
_entity_poly.entity_id
_entity_poly.type
_entity_poly.pdbx_seq_one_letter_code
_entity_poly.pdbx_strand_id
1 'polypeptide(L)'
;DIDLNFSGEYQARAHRHAIEMFGETQVFRAGTIGTLAEKTAYGYVRKFLEERSITAGRAEENRLTLGIVGVRRTTGQHPGGLVVVPDDMEIEDFCPVQHPADADDSTTVTTHFEYHCMEDNLLKLDMLGHDDPSIVRMLEDLTGVNARAIPLDDADTMSIFTSSAVLGYENDEILGPTGAVAIPEFNTRFTRQMLEDTQPQDFNTLVRLSGFSHGTDVWLGNARELIVGGTASVTETVGCRDDIMIYLISQGMDAKMSFKIMEAVRKGKVKKGGFQDGWVEEMQAHNVPAWYIDSLAKIGYLFPKAHAVAYVMMAFRIAWFKVHKPLAFYAAFFSIRAKAFDAEYCCAGREEVKKKLLEIMNNKDAAAVEQNLATTLEVCYEFYLRGYHFDPINIYESDATRFVICENGLIPPFVAVRGLGESAALATVEQREGKHFVSVEEFSICCNKLSKAHLDSLRALGAFAGLPDTSQISLFG
;
A
#
# COMPACT_ATOMS: atom_id res chain seq x y z
N ASP A 1 -5.31 -10.69 19.02
CA ASP A 1 -3.99 -10.38 18.43
C ASP A 1 -3.56 -8.98 18.84
N ILE A 2 -2.31 -8.63 18.53
CA ILE A 2 -1.79 -7.26 18.59
C ILE A 2 -1.13 -7.00 17.24
N ASP A 3 -1.58 -5.95 16.55
CA ASP A 3 -1.07 -5.55 15.23
C ASP A 3 -0.03 -4.43 15.36
N LEU A 4 1.14 -4.64 14.74
CA LEU A 4 2.24 -3.68 14.72
C LEU A 4 2.78 -3.53 13.29
N ASN A 5 2.82 -2.30 12.80
CA ASN A 5 3.44 -1.96 11.52
C ASN A 5 4.91 -1.60 11.72
N PHE A 6 5.80 -2.48 11.27
CA PHE A 6 7.23 -2.23 11.18
C PHE A 6 7.62 -1.80 9.76
N SER A 7 8.75 -1.10 9.62
CA SER A 7 9.40 -0.95 8.32
C SER A 7 9.70 -2.34 7.75
N GLY A 8 9.51 -2.54 6.44
CA GLY A 8 9.85 -3.79 5.76
C GLY A 8 11.30 -4.24 6.02
N GLU A 9 12.25 -3.29 6.09
CA GLU A 9 13.66 -3.54 6.38
C GLU A 9 13.91 -3.97 7.85
N TYR A 10 12.97 -3.68 8.75
CA TYR A 10 13.06 -4.03 10.17
C TYR A 10 12.25 -5.27 10.54
N GLN A 11 11.22 -5.60 9.77
CA GLN A 11 10.25 -6.65 10.08
C GLN A 11 10.91 -7.99 10.46
N ALA A 12 11.88 -8.44 9.65
CA ALA A 12 12.59 -9.70 9.90
C ALA A 12 13.39 -9.70 11.22
N ARG A 13 13.96 -8.55 11.62
CA ARG A 13 14.63 -8.40 12.93
C ARG A 13 13.62 -8.45 14.07
N ALA A 14 12.46 -7.84 13.88
CA ALA A 14 11.39 -7.86 14.86
C ALA A 14 10.85 -9.28 15.09
N HIS A 15 10.66 -10.07 14.02
CA HIS A 15 10.29 -11.48 14.14
C HIS A 15 11.35 -12.29 14.89
N ARG A 16 12.64 -12.11 14.54
CA ARG A 16 13.74 -12.80 15.24
C ARG A 16 13.75 -12.48 16.73
N HIS A 17 13.55 -11.21 17.10
CA HIS A 17 13.51 -10.82 18.49
C HIS A 17 12.34 -11.46 19.25
N ALA A 18 11.16 -11.59 18.62
CA ALA A 18 10.04 -12.32 19.22
C ALA A 18 10.37 -13.80 19.44
N ILE A 19 11.03 -14.44 18.48
CA ILE A 19 11.50 -15.83 18.60
C ILE A 19 12.54 -15.96 19.73
N GLU A 20 13.49 -15.05 19.85
CA GLU A 20 14.47 -15.02 20.94
C GLU A 20 13.81 -14.84 22.33
N MET A 21 12.75 -14.03 22.39
CA MET A 21 12.05 -13.71 23.65
C MET A 21 11.24 -14.88 24.21
N PHE A 22 10.52 -15.59 23.34
CA PHE A 22 9.63 -16.68 23.74
C PHE A 22 10.28 -18.07 23.61
N GLY A 23 11.33 -18.20 22.78
CA GLY A 23 12.02 -19.45 22.48
C GLY A 23 11.67 -19.99 21.10
N GLU A 24 12.66 -20.59 20.43
CA GLU A 24 12.53 -21.13 19.06
C GLU A 24 11.48 -22.23 18.92
N THR A 25 11.17 -22.94 20.01
CA THR A 25 10.16 -24.01 20.03
C THR A 25 8.75 -23.51 20.36
N GLN A 26 8.59 -22.23 20.70
CA GLN A 26 7.32 -21.66 21.18
C GLN A 26 6.74 -20.59 20.26
N VAL A 27 7.42 -20.28 19.15
CA VAL A 27 6.95 -19.29 18.18
C VAL A 27 7.02 -19.85 16.77
N PHE A 28 5.88 -19.86 16.09
CA PHE A 28 5.75 -20.37 14.74
C PHE A 28 5.19 -19.30 13.82
N ARG A 29 5.63 -19.29 12.56
CA ARG A 29 4.99 -18.44 11.55
C ARG A 29 3.61 -18.99 11.25
N ALA A 30 2.57 -18.16 11.21
CA ALA A 30 1.26 -18.63 10.76
C ALA A 30 1.36 -19.07 9.28
N GLY A 31 0.93 -20.29 8.98
CA GLY A 31 0.86 -20.81 7.61
C GLY A 31 -0.35 -20.28 6.85
N THR A 32 -0.25 -20.27 5.52
CA THR A 32 -1.37 -19.93 4.61
C THR A 32 -1.57 -21.01 3.56
N ILE A 33 -2.81 -21.24 3.15
CA ILE A 33 -3.14 -22.21 2.10
C ILE A 33 -3.55 -21.44 0.84
N GLY A 34 -2.69 -21.49 -0.19
CA GLY A 34 -2.98 -20.90 -1.49
C GLY A 34 -3.94 -21.77 -2.27
N THR A 35 -5.13 -21.25 -2.58
CA THR A 35 -6.17 -21.95 -3.36
C THR A 35 -6.28 -21.41 -4.79
N LEU A 36 -6.92 -22.16 -5.68
CA LEU A 36 -7.24 -21.68 -7.02
C LEU A 36 -8.30 -20.57 -6.98
N ALA A 37 -7.88 -19.34 -7.29
CA ALA A 37 -8.78 -18.24 -7.57
C ALA A 37 -9.36 -18.34 -9.00
N GLU A 38 -10.50 -17.68 -9.23
CA GLU A 38 -11.28 -17.78 -10.47
C GLU A 38 -10.45 -17.54 -11.73
N LYS A 39 -9.58 -16.52 -11.74
CA LYS A 39 -8.74 -16.20 -12.90
C LYS A 39 -7.76 -17.33 -13.26
N THR A 40 -7.14 -17.96 -12.25
CA THR A 40 -6.22 -19.08 -12.47
C THR A 40 -6.97 -20.33 -12.88
N ALA A 41 -8.09 -20.63 -12.20
CA ALA A 41 -8.97 -21.73 -12.53
C ALA A 41 -9.46 -21.66 -13.99
N TYR A 42 -9.89 -20.46 -14.44
CA TYR A 42 -10.32 -20.23 -15.82
C TYR A 42 -9.20 -20.50 -16.83
N GLY A 43 -7.96 -20.07 -16.52
CA GLY A 43 -6.78 -20.37 -17.33
C GLY A 43 -6.52 -21.88 -17.47
N TYR A 44 -6.67 -22.65 -16.38
CA TYR A 44 -6.51 -24.11 -16.41
C TYR A 44 -7.59 -24.80 -17.23
N VAL A 45 -8.86 -24.42 -17.04
CA VAL A 45 -9.99 -24.97 -17.80
C VAL A 45 -9.82 -24.71 -19.29
N ARG A 46 -9.47 -23.48 -19.68
CA ARG A 46 -9.23 -23.15 -21.10
C ARG A 46 -8.11 -23.97 -21.72
N LYS A 47 -6.98 -24.08 -21.02
CA LYS A 47 -5.84 -24.87 -21.50
C LYS A 47 -6.20 -26.35 -21.63
N PHE A 48 -6.94 -26.90 -20.66
CA PHE A 48 -7.42 -28.29 -20.71
C PHE A 48 -8.36 -28.56 -21.89
N LEU A 49 -9.32 -27.66 -22.14
CA LEU A 49 -10.25 -27.76 -23.25
C LEU A 49 -9.52 -27.68 -24.60
N GLU A 50 -8.55 -26.77 -24.71
CA GLU A 50 -7.69 -26.60 -25.88
C GLU A 50 -6.85 -27.85 -26.15
N GLU A 51 -6.14 -28.39 -25.15
CA GLU A 51 -5.30 -29.60 -25.28
C GLU A 51 -6.10 -30.85 -25.67
N ARG A 52 -7.41 -30.87 -25.37
CA ARG A 52 -8.31 -31.96 -25.72
C ARG A 52 -9.16 -31.69 -26.96
N SER A 53 -8.97 -30.55 -27.62
CA SER A 53 -9.78 -30.12 -28.77
C SER A 53 -11.29 -30.12 -28.47
N ILE A 54 -11.69 -29.83 -27.24
CA ILE A 54 -13.09 -29.76 -26.82
C ILE A 54 -13.56 -28.31 -26.95
N THR A 55 -14.57 -28.08 -27.78
CA THR A 55 -15.24 -26.76 -27.86
C THR A 55 -16.34 -26.70 -26.81
N ALA A 56 -16.17 -25.86 -25.80
CA ALA A 56 -17.17 -25.62 -24.75
C ALA A 56 -17.80 -24.23 -24.92
N GLY A 57 -19.09 -24.10 -24.59
CA GLY A 57 -19.71 -22.79 -24.45
C GLY A 57 -19.30 -22.11 -23.15
N ARG A 58 -19.45 -20.78 -23.07
CA ARG A 58 -19.09 -19.98 -21.87
C ARG A 58 -19.74 -20.47 -20.57
N ALA A 59 -20.96 -21.01 -20.65
CA ALA A 59 -21.64 -21.59 -19.49
C ALA A 59 -20.91 -22.83 -18.95
N GLU A 60 -20.39 -23.69 -19.82
CA GLU A 60 -19.65 -24.89 -19.43
C GLU A 60 -18.25 -24.53 -18.93
N GLU A 61 -17.57 -23.57 -19.57
CA GLU A 61 -16.29 -23.04 -19.06
C GLU A 61 -16.45 -22.49 -17.63
N ASN A 62 -17.51 -21.72 -17.38
CA ASN A 62 -17.80 -21.17 -16.06
C ASN A 62 -18.13 -22.27 -15.04
N ARG A 63 -18.94 -23.27 -15.42
CA ARG A 63 -19.26 -24.42 -14.54
C ARG A 63 -17.99 -25.17 -14.14
N LEU A 64 -17.14 -25.50 -15.10
CA LEU A 64 -15.87 -26.20 -14.86
C LEU A 64 -14.92 -25.35 -14.01
N THR A 65 -14.86 -24.04 -14.27
CA THR A 65 -14.04 -23.11 -13.49
C THR A 65 -14.49 -23.10 -12.03
N LEU A 66 -15.80 -22.90 -11.78
CA LEU A 66 -16.36 -22.92 -10.42
C LEU A 66 -16.13 -24.26 -9.70
N GLY A 67 -16.08 -25.38 -10.43
CA GLY A 67 -15.84 -26.70 -9.87
C GLY A 67 -14.42 -26.93 -9.31
N ILE A 68 -13.44 -26.11 -9.70
CA ILE A 68 -12.04 -26.23 -9.22
C ILE A 68 -11.58 -25.03 -8.39
N VAL A 69 -12.37 -23.95 -8.32
CA VAL A 69 -12.09 -22.81 -7.43
C VAL A 69 -12.08 -23.29 -5.97
N GLY A 70 -11.09 -22.81 -5.20
CA GLY A 70 -10.92 -23.20 -3.79
C GLY A 70 -10.10 -24.47 -3.57
N VAL A 71 -9.76 -25.23 -4.61
CA VAL A 71 -8.84 -26.37 -4.49
C VAL A 71 -7.44 -25.86 -4.07
N ARG A 72 -6.83 -26.51 -3.07
CA ARG A 72 -5.46 -26.21 -2.60
C ARG A 72 -4.47 -26.37 -3.76
N ARG A 73 -3.59 -25.38 -3.91
CA ARG A 73 -2.50 -25.36 -4.89
C ARG A 73 -1.12 -25.30 -4.25
N THR A 74 -0.94 -24.45 -3.24
CA THR A 74 0.36 -24.23 -2.56
C THR A 74 0.16 -23.96 -1.08
N THR A 75 1.24 -23.98 -0.31
CA THR A 75 1.31 -23.41 1.05
C THR A 75 2.25 -22.21 1.05
N GLY A 76 2.10 -21.34 2.05
CA GLY A 76 2.89 -20.11 2.17
C GLY A 76 2.94 -19.61 3.61
N GLN A 77 3.33 -18.35 3.76
CA GLN A 77 3.52 -17.70 5.05
C GLN A 77 2.54 -16.54 5.22
N HIS A 78 2.03 -16.36 6.43
CA HIS A 78 1.31 -15.14 6.80
C HIS A 78 2.25 -13.93 6.64
N PRO A 79 1.76 -12.76 6.18
CA PRO A 79 2.60 -11.58 6.00
C PRO A 79 3.28 -11.05 7.27
N GLY A 80 2.75 -11.35 8.46
CA GLY A 80 3.31 -10.88 9.73
C GLY A 80 3.01 -11.71 10.97
N GLY A 81 2.22 -12.77 10.84
CA GLY A 81 1.58 -13.43 11.98
C GLY A 81 2.51 -14.44 12.62
N LEU A 82 2.82 -14.24 13.89
CA LEU A 82 3.54 -15.19 14.72
C LEU A 82 2.57 -15.78 15.74
N VAL A 83 2.44 -17.11 15.74
CA VAL A 83 1.65 -17.87 16.68
C VAL A 83 2.52 -18.20 17.89
N VAL A 84 2.06 -17.83 19.08
CA VAL A 84 2.79 -18.04 20.34
C VAL A 84 2.14 -19.18 21.10
N VAL A 85 2.93 -20.20 21.39
CA VAL A 85 2.52 -21.40 22.14
C VAL A 85 2.88 -21.22 23.62
N PRO A 86 1.98 -21.57 24.56
CA PRO A 86 2.28 -21.56 25.99
C PRO A 86 3.48 -22.47 26.36
N ASP A 87 4.24 -22.10 27.39
CA ASP A 87 5.44 -22.83 27.80
C ASP A 87 5.16 -24.22 28.40
N ASP A 88 3.91 -24.47 28.81
CA ASP A 88 3.42 -25.75 29.30
C ASP A 88 2.77 -26.63 28.22
N MET A 89 2.81 -26.23 26.95
CA MET A 89 2.21 -26.95 25.81
C MET A 89 3.18 -27.07 24.63
N GLU A 90 2.83 -27.93 23.68
CA GLU A 90 3.57 -28.11 22.42
C GLU A 90 2.70 -27.69 21.23
N ILE A 91 3.32 -27.31 20.11
CA ILE A 91 2.55 -26.88 18.93
C ILE A 91 1.66 -28.02 18.39
N GLU A 92 2.12 -29.26 18.52
CA GLU A 92 1.43 -30.48 18.12
C GLU A 92 0.12 -30.72 18.88
N ASP A 93 -0.07 -30.10 20.06
CA ASP A 93 -1.35 -30.11 20.77
C ASP A 93 -2.45 -29.37 20.00
N PHE A 94 -2.06 -28.47 19.09
CA PHE A 94 -2.95 -27.61 18.31
C PHE A 94 -2.92 -27.93 16.82
N CYS A 95 -1.74 -28.15 16.26
CA CYS A 95 -1.53 -28.19 14.82
C CYS A 95 -0.19 -28.84 14.43
N PRO A 96 -0.13 -29.65 13.35
CA PRO A 96 1.14 -29.99 12.74
C PRO A 96 1.91 -28.76 12.26
N VAL A 97 3.22 -28.90 12.05
CA VAL A 97 4.07 -27.85 11.45
C VAL A 97 4.67 -28.32 10.13
N GLN A 98 5.05 -27.37 9.29
CA GLN A 98 5.72 -27.63 8.01
C GLN A 98 6.63 -26.47 7.59
N HIS A 99 7.36 -26.65 6.49
CA HIS A 99 7.99 -25.54 5.79
C HIS A 99 7.03 -24.92 4.76
N PRO A 100 7.09 -23.60 4.56
CA PRO A 100 6.28 -22.92 3.57
C PRO A 100 6.68 -23.36 2.16
N ALA A 101 5.69 -23.68 1.32
CA ALA A 101 5.90 -24.20 -0.03
C ALA A 101 6.77 -25.47 -0.12
N ASP A 102 6.91 -26.20 1.00
CA ASP A 102 7.76 -27.39 1.13
C ASP A 102 9.23 -27.12 0.74
N ALA A 103 9.72 -25.90 0.98
CA ALA A 103 11.09 -25.50 0.68
C ALA A 103 12.07 -26.06 1.72
N ASP A 104 12.90 -27.02 1.32
CA ASP A 104 13.89 -27.70 2.17
C ASP A 104 14.97 -26.78 2.76
N ASP A 105 15.21 -25.62 2.15
CA ASP A 105 16.20 -24.61 2.57
C ASP A 105 15.60 -23.49 3.44
N SER A 106 14.30 -23.53 3.71
CA SER A 106 13.63 -22.53 4.54
C SER A 106 13.93 -22.76 6.02
N THR A 107 14.59 -21.80 6.65
CA THR A 107 14.76 -21.75 8.12
C THR A 107 13.46 -21.43 8.86
N THR A 108 12.43 -20.96 8.15
CA THR A 108 11.13 -20.63 8.74
C THR A 108 10.24 -21.86 8.80
N VAL A 109 9.68 -22.12 9.99
CA VAL A 109 8.66 -23.15 10.24
C VAL A 109 7.30 -22.47 10.34
N THR A 110 6.30 -23.04 9.64
CA THR A 110 4.93 -22.57 9.61
C THR A 110 3.95 -23.56 10.23
N THR A 111 2.87 -23.06 10.84
CA THR A 111 1.71 -23.90 11.20
C THR A 111 1.09 -24.53 9.95
N HIS A 112 0.67 -25.79 10.02
CA HIS A 112 0.03 -26.48 8.90
C HIS A 112 -1.40 -25.97 8.65
N PHE A 113 -2.13 -25.70 9.72
CA PHE A 113 -3.42 -25.03 9.67
C PHE A 113 -3.20 -23.52 9.57
N GLU A 114 -4.13 -22.86 8.87
CA GLU A 114 -4.23 -21.42 8.89
C GLU A 114 -4.66 -20.94 10.28
N TYR A 115 -4.23 -19.74 10.68
CA TYR A 115 -4.47 -19.22 12.03
C TYR A 115 -5.96 -19.19 12.43
N HIS A 116 -6.87 -19.00 11.49
CA HIS A 116 -8.31 -18.96 11.78
C HIS A 116 -8.83 -20.27 12.42
N CYS A 117 -8.16 -21.41 12.21
CA CYS A 117 -8.53 -22.69 12.85
C CYS A 117 -8.17 -22.73 14.34
N MET A 118 -7.33 -21.81 14.82
CA MET A 118 -6.77 -21.78 16.17
C MET A 118 -6.88 -20.41 16.84
N GLU A 119 -7.66 -19.47 16.27
CA GLU A 119 -7.75 -18.10 16.74
C GLU A 119 -8.33 -17.96 18.16
N ASP A 120 -9.16 -18.93 18.57
CA ASP A 120 -9.73 -19.01 19.91
C ASP A 120 -8.79 -19.70 20.93
N ASN A 121 -7.71 -20.34 20.46
CA ASN A 121 -6.84 -21.19 21.27
C ASN A 121 -5.47 -20.55 21.54
N LEU A 122 -4.87 -19.92 20.53
CA LEU A 122 -3.50 -19.39 20.59
C LEU A 122 -3.48 -17.90 20.29
N LEU A 123 -2.55 -17.19 20.95
CA LEU A 123 -2.32 -15.78 20.69
C LEU A 123 -1.46 -15.59 19.44
N LYS A 124 -1.79 -14.55 18.67
CA LYS A 124 -1.02 -14.10 17.51
C LYS A 124 -0.45 -12.69 17.72
N LEU A 125 0.83 -12.54 17.42
CA LEU A 125 1.49 -11.25 17.23
C LEU A 125 1.52 -10.95 15.73
N ASP A 126 0.80 -9.92 15.28
CA ASP A 126 0.79 -9.53 13.87
C ASP A 126 1.84 -8.43 13.64
N MET A 127 3.05 -8.87 13.36
CA MET A 127 4.21 -8.01 13.12
C MET A 127 4.36 -7.79 11.61
N LEU A 128 3.60 -6.83 11.08
CA LEU A 128 3.45 -6.55 9.66
C LEU A 128 4.56 -5.65 9.12
N GLY A 129 4.87 -5.79 7.83
CA GLY A 129 5.73 -4.87 7.09
C GLY A 129 4.89 -3.80 6.41
N HIS A 130 5.24 -2.53 6.59
CA HIS A 130 4.51 -1.39 6.03
C HIS A 130 5.48 -0.29 5.57
N ASP A 131 5.08 0.49 4.56
CA ASP A 131 5.92 1.56 4.01
C ASP A 131 5.90 2.83 4.87
N ASP A 132 4.78 3.14 5.53
CA ASP A 132 4.65 4.36 6.34
C ASP A 132 5.77 4.55 7.37
N PRO A 133 6.16 3.54 8.19
CA PRO A 133 7.32 3.68 9.08
C PRO A 133 8.62 4.00 8.33
N SER A 134 8.85 3.37 7.16
CA SER A 134 10.04 3.62 6.33
C SER A 134 10.04 5.04 5.77
N ILE A 135 8.90 5.51 5.26
CA ILE A 135 8.75 6.87 4.73
C ILE A 135 8.97 7.90 5.82
N VAL A 136 8.26 7.76 6.96
CA VAL A 136 8.40 8.69 8.06
C VAL A 136 9.85 8.73 8.53
N ARG A 137 10.51 7.57 8.68
CA ARG A 137 11.92 7.52 9.05
C ARG A 137 12.81 8.27 8.06
N MET A 138 12.66 8.03 6.75
CA MET A 138 13.44 8.73 5.73
C MET A 138 13.16 10.25 5.75
N LEU A 139 11.93 10.67 5.99
CA LEU A 139 11.58 12.10 6.12
C LEU A 139 12.25 12.75 7.34
N GLU A 140 12.26 12.07 8.49
CA GLU A 140 12.99 12.54 9.68
C GLU A 140 14.49 12.63 9.40
N ASP A 141 15.08 11.61 8.76
CA ASP A 141 16.51 11.58 8.44
C ASP A 141 16.92 12.67 7.43
N LEU A 142 16.08 12.97 6.43
CA LEU A 142 16.33 13.99 5.42
C LEU A 142 16.15 15.43 5.93
N THR A 143 15.25 15.64 6.90
CA THR A 143 14.83 16.99 7.30
C THR A 143 15.22 17.39 8.72
N GLY A 144 15.57 16.41 9.57
CA GLY A 144 15.75 16.60 11.01
C GLY A 144 14.47 16.89 11.79
N VAL A 145 13.30 16.90 11.14
CA VAL A 145 12.01 17.18 11.80
C VAL A 145 11.50 15.93 12.48
N ASN A 146 11.17 16.02 13.77
CA ASN A 146 10.52 14.93 14.50
C ASN A 146 9.05 14.81 14.10
N ALA A 147 8.68 13.75 13.39
CA ALA A 147 7.34 13.55 12.86
C ALA A 147 6.28 13.41 13.96
N ARG A 148 6.66 12.96 15.17
CA ARG A 148 5.73 12.83 16.30
C ARG A 148 5.31 14.18 16.90
N ALA A 149 6.11 15.23 16.69
CA ALA A 149 5.85 16.57 17.18
C ALA A 149 5.01 17.42 16.21
N ILE A 150 4.72 16.91 15.00
CA ILE A 150 3.91 17.60 14.00
C ILE A 150 2.46 17.74 14.51
N PRO A 151 1.89 18.96 14.52
CA PRO A 151 0.49 19.19 14.90
C PRO A 151 -0.48 18.55 13.89
N LEU A 152 -1.58 17.99 14.38
CA LEU A 152 -2.61 17.30 13.56
C LEU A 152 -3.74 18.25 13.10
N ASP A 153 -3.56 19.54 13.28
CA ASP A 153 -4.48 20.63 12.97
C ASP A 153 -3.79 21.78 12.20
N ASP A 154 -2.61 21.52 11.62
CA ASP A 154 -1.91 22.48 10.74
C ASP A 154 -2.81 22.87 9.57
N ALA A 155 -3.14 24.16 9.47
CA ALA A 155 -4.15 24.66 8.53
C ALA A 155 -3.77 24.43 7.07
N ASP A 156 -2.50 24.67 6.71
CA ASP A 156 -2.00 24.47 5.36
C ASP A 156 -2.04 22.97 4.99
N THR A 157 -1.65 22.08 5.91
CA THR A 157 -1.74 20.63 5.72
C THR A 157 -3.19 20.16 5.60
N MET A 158 -4.09 20.65 6.45
CA MET A 158 -5.51 20.29 6.37
C MET A 158 -6.15 20.75 5.05
N SER A 159 -5.72 21.91 4.52
CA SER A 159 -6.27 22.47 3.29
C SER A 159 -6.07 21.56 2.07
N ILE A 160 -5.01 20.74 2.03
CA ILE A 160 -4.75 19.86 0.87
C ILE A 160 -5.83 18.79 0.67
N PHE A 161 -6.62 18.49 1.71
CA PHE A 161 -7.72 17.53 1.61
C PHE A 161 -8.97 18.12 0.95
N THR A 162 -9.00 19.43 0.66
CA THR A 162 -10.10 20.10 -0.06
C THR A 162 -9.63 20.91 -1.26
N SER A 163 -8.40 21.44 -1.22
CA SER A 163 -7.82 22.26 -2.28
C SER A 163 -6.31 22.06 -2.42
N SER A 164 -5.81 22.01 -3.65
CA SER A 164 -4.38 21.96 -3.95
C SER A 164 -3.70 23.35 -3.93
N ALA A 165 -4.42 24.43 -3.66
CA ALA A 165 -3.94 25.81 -3.79
C ALA A 165 -2.61 26.06 -3.08
N VAL A 166 -2.48 25.57 -1.83
CA VAL A 166 -1.25 25.73 -1.02
C VAL A 166 -0.03 24.99 -1.61
N LEU A 167 -0.27 24.03 -2.50
CA LEU A 167 0.79 23.30 -3.21
C LEU A 167 1.30 24.07 -4.44
N GLY A 168 0.63 25.16 -4.85
CA GLY A 168 1.01 26.01 -5.97
C GLY A 168 0.28 25.73 -7.29
N TYR A 169 -0.78 24.91 -7.28
CA TYR A 169 -1.65 24.65 -8.42
C TYR A 169 -3.11 24.49 -7.97
N GLU A 170 -4.07 24.74 -8.85
CA GLU A 170 -5.52 24.61 -8.54
C GLU A 170 -6.29 24.02 -9.72
N ASN A 171 -7.27 23.17 -9.41
CA ASN A 171 -8.24 22.62 -10.36
C ASN A 171 -7.60 22.03 -11.63
N ASP A 172 -6.48 21.31 -11.46
CA ASP A 172 -5.84 20.62 -12.58
C ASP A 172 -6.75 19.49 -13.08
N GLU A 173 -6.88 19.37 -14.40
CA GLU A 173 -7.80 18.43 -15.05
C GLU A 173 -7.50 16.95 -14.75
N ILE A 174 -6.26 16.62 -14.39
CA ILE A 174 -5.82 15.26 -14.10
C ILE A 174 -5.81 15.00 -12.59
N LEU A 175 -5.23 15.91 -11.82
CA LEU A 175 -5.04 15.72 -10.38
C LEU A 175 -6.32 15.99 -9.57
N GLY A 176 -7.20 16.83 -10.12
CA GLY A 176 -8.42 17.29 -9.46
C GLY A 176 -8.17 18.47 -8.53
N PRO A 177 -9.21 18.87 -7.77
CA PRO A 177 -9.15 20.02 -6.87
C PRO A 177 -8.33 19.75 -5.60
N THR A 178 -8.22 18.50 -5.15
CA THR A 178 -7.52 18.15 -3.90
C THR A 178 -6.01 18.02 -4.09
N GLY A 179 -5.24 18.32 -3.05
CA GLY A 179 -3.80 18.07 -2.96
C GLY A 179 -3.45 16.71 -2.34
N ALA A 180 -4.35 15.71 -2.37
CA ALA A 180 -4.17 14.43 -1.68
C ALA A 180 -3.38 13.36 -2.47
N VAL A 181 -2.90 13.68 -3.67
CA VAL A 181 -2.03 12.78 -4.46
C VAL A 181 -0.81 12.36 -3.64
N ALA A 182 -0.39 11.11 -3.74
CA ALA A 182 0.67 10.46 -2.97
C ALA A 182 0.48 10.36 -1.43
N ILE A 183 -0.60 10.92 -0.86
CA ILE A 183 -0.91 10.78 0.56
C ILE A 183 -1.49 9.38 0.83
N PRO A 184 -0.95 8.60 1.81
CA PRO A 184 -1.54 7.30 2.12
C PRO A 184 -2.99 7.49 2.58
N GLU A 185 -3.82 6.45 2.44
CA GLU A 185 -5.27 6.51 2.66
C GLU A 185 -6.07 7.35 1.65
N PHE A 186 -5.49 8.43 1.10
CA PHE A 186 -6.22 9.47 0.36
C PHE A 186 -5.77 9.67 -1.10
N ASN A 187 -4.80 8.88 -1.59
CA ASN A 187 -4.26 9.03 -2.95
C ASN A 187 -5.20 8.53 -4.06
N THR A 188 -5.96 7.47 -3.80
CA THR A 188 -6.74 6.81 -4.86
C THR A 188 -7.84 7.74 -5.39
N ARG A 189 -8.22 7.61 -6.65
CA ARG A 189 -9.35 8.40 -7.20
C ARG A 189 -10.64 8.23 -6.39
N PHE A 190 -10.87 7.02 -5.89
CA PHE A 190 -12.00 6.72 -5.03
C PHE A 190 -12.00 7.57 -3.76
N THR A 191 -10.85 7.70 -3.10
CA THR A 191 -10.71 8.47 -1.86
C THR A 191 -10.63 9.96 -2.10
N ARG A 192 -10.02 10.42 -3.21
CA ARG A 192 -10.09 11.82 -3.64
C ARG A 192 -11.52 12.26 -3.98
N GLN A 193 -12.31 11.43 -4.67
CA GLN A 193 -13.72 11.72 -4.89
C GLN A 193 -14.50 11.81 -3.58
N MET A 194 -14.16 10.96 -2.60
CA MET A 194 -14.76 11.02 -1.27
C MET A 194 -14.42 12.33 -0.54
N LEU A 195 -13.19 12.83 -0.67
CA LEU A 195 -12.81 14.15 -0.18
C LEU A 195 -13.63 15.27 -0.85
N GLU A 196 -13.78 15.20 -2.18
CA GLU A 196 -14.58 16.17 -2.93
C GLU A 196 -16.06 16.17 -2.51
N ASP A 197 -16.65 14.99 -2.32
CA ASP A 197 -18.04 14.81 -1.90
C ASP A 197 -18.30 15.34 -0.47
N THR A 198 -17.26 15.41 0.39
CA THR A 198 -17.42 15.66 1.84
C THR A 198 -16.76 16.94 2.36
N GLN A 199 -15.83 17.54 1.62
CA GLN A 199 -15.16 18.79 1.95
C GLN A 199 -14.66 18.87 3.41
N PRO A 200 -13.79 17.94 3.86
CA PRO A 200 -13.41 17.82 5.27
C PRO A 200 -12.71 19.07 5.80
N GLN A 201 -13.14 19.56 6.96
CA GLN A 201 -12.57 20.74 7.63
C GLN A 201 -11.77 20.39 8.90
N ASP A 202 -11.86 19.14 9.35
CA ASP A 202 -11.22 18.68 10.57
C ASP A 202 -10.67 17.24 10.47
N PHE A 203 -9.78 16.92 11.40
CA PHE A 203 -9.12 15.62 11.49
C PHE A 203 -10.12 14.46 11.72
N ASN A 204 -11.18 14.68 12.49
CA ASN A 204 -12.16 13.64 12.80
C ASN A 204 -12.93 13.21 11.53
N THR A 205 -13.19 14.15 10.63
CA THR A 205 -13.77 13.85 9.31
C THR A 205 -12.83 12.95 8.52
N LEU A 206 -11.52 13.25 8.45
CA LEU A 206 -10.55 12.37 7.78
C LEU A 206 -10.53 10.95 8.34
N VAL A 207 -10.61 10.79 9.67
CA VAL A 207 -10.71 9.47 10.33
C VAL A 207 -11.95 8.70 9.84
N ARG A 208 -13.09 9.37 9.71
CA ARG A 208 -14.32 8.75 9.20
C ARG A 208 -14.20 8.36 7.73
N LEU A 209 -13.59 9.21 6.91
CA LEU A 209 -13.34 8.92 5.50
C LEU A 209 -12.41 7.70 5.31
N SER A 210 -11.37 7.56 6.13
CA SER A 210 -10.53 6.35 6.13
C SER A 210 -11.37 5.09 6.44
N GLY A 211 -12.27 5.18 7.41
CA GLY A 211 -13.21 4.10 7.72
C GLY A 211 -14.16 3.76 6.55
N PHE A 212 -14.72 4.77 5.89
CA PHE A 212 -15.57 4.58 4.71
C PHE A 212 -14.83 3.96 3.53
N SER A 213 -13.56 4.30 3.33
CA SER A 213 -12.81 3.89 2.14
C SER A 213 -12.26 2.47 2.20
N HIS A 214 -12.09 1.92 3.40
CA HIS A 214 -11.57 0.56 3.61
C HIS A 214 -12.65 -0.48 3.92
N GLY A 215 -13.87 -0.01 4.21
CA GLY A 215 -15.02 -0.87 4.45
C GLY A 215 -15.66 -1.40 3.16
N THR A 216 -16.11 -2.66 3.18
CA THR A 216 -16.86 -3.24 2.05
C THR A 216 -18.32 -2.81 2.14
N ASP A 217 -18.85 -2.19 1.08
CA ASP A 217 -20.22 -1.65 0.99
C ASP A 217 -20.56 -0.61 2.07
N VAL A 218 -19.56 0.14 2.52
CA VAL A 218 -19.72 1.22 3.50
C VAL A 218 -20.02 2.56 2.82
N TRP A 219 -19.28 2.89 1.76
CA TRP A 219 -19.44 4.17 1.06
C TRP A 219 -20.46 4.12 -0.10
N LEU A 220 -20.12 3.43 -1.19
CA LEU A 220 -20.94 3.35 -2.40
C LEU A 220 -22.22 2.55 -2.12
N GLY A 221 -23.38 3.07 -2.55
CA GLY A 221 -24.69 2.46 -2.29
C GLY A 221 -25.17 2.56 -0.83
N ASN A 222 -24.44 3.31 0.02
CA ASN A 222 -24.70 3.41 1.45
C ASN A 222 -24.37 4.82 1.98
N ALA A 223 -23.30 5.03 2.75
CA ALA A 223 -23.01 6.31 3.41
C ALA A 223 -22.97 7.50 2.44
N ARG A 224 -22.44 7.31 1.22
CA ARG A 224 -22.42 8.36 0.20
C ARG A 224 -23.81 8.89 -0.14
N GLU A 225 -24.78 7.99 -0.32
CA GLU A 225 -26.16 8.38 -0.68
C GLU A 225 -26.82 9.15 0.44
N LEU A 226 -26.58 8.74 1.69
CA LEU A 226 -27.09 9.41 2.88
C LEU A 226 -26.50 10.82 3.02
N ILE A 227 -25.20 10.97 2.78
CA ILE A 227 -24.47 12.24 2.91
C ILE A 227 -24.81 13.20 1.77
N VAL A 228 -24.60 12.78 0.53
CA VAL A 228 -24.85 13.61 -0.65
C VAL A 228 -26.35 13.91 -0.81
N GLY A 229 -27.22 12.97 -0.40
CA GLY A 229 -28.66 13.16 -0.39
C GLY A 229 -29.20 14.00 0.77
N GLY A 230 -28.34 14.43 1.70
CA GLY A 230 -28.72 15.27 2.85
C GLY A 230 -29.57 14.56 3.92
N THR A 231 -29.61 13.22 3.91
CA THR A 231 -30.34 12.42 4.92
C THR A 231 -29.58 12.36 6.24
N ALA A 232 -28.25 12.32 6.20
CA ALA A 232 -27.38 12.31 7.36
C ALA A 232 -26.03 12.96 7.02
N SER A 233 -25.36 13.56 7.99
CA SER A 233 -24.01 14.11 7.83
C SER A 233 -22.91 13.03 7.92
N VAL A 234 -21.67 13.41 7.58
CA VAL A 234 -20.49 12.55 7.79
C VAL A 234 -20.35 12.11 9.24
N THR A 235 -20.71 12.99 10.19
CA THR A 235 -20.62 12.71 11.63
C THR A 235 -21.73 11.80 12.16
N GLU A 236 -22.86 11.70 11.46
CA GLU A 236 -24.01 10.86 11.85
C GLU A 236 -23.96 9.47 11.21
N THR A 237 -23.29 9.33 10.07
CA THR A 237 -23.10 8.04 9.39
C THR A 237 -22.02 7.17 10.06
N VAL A 238 -22.04 5.87 9.74
CA VAL A 238 -21.17 4.87 10.39
C VAL A 238 -19.85 4.72 9.63
N GLY A 239 -18.77 5.31 10.16
CA GLY A 239 -17.44 5.23 9.57
C GLY A 239 -16.57 4.12 10.18
N CYS A 240 -16.78 3.82 11.47
CA CYS A 240 -16.04 2.79 12.19
C CYS A 240 -16.99 1.94 13.03
N ARG A 241 -16.60 0.70 13.35
CA ARG A 241 -17.47 -0.20 14.14
C ARG A 241 -17.86 0.41 15.48
N ASP A 242 -16.94 1.15 16.10
CA ASP A 242 -17.12 1.81 17.39
C ASP A 242 -18.26 2.83 17.35
N ASP A 243 -18.50 3.49 16.20
CA ASP A 243 -19.62 4.41 16.02
C ASP A 243 -20.96 3.70 16.27
N ILE A 244 -21.09 2.44 15.86
CA ILE A 244 -22.30 1.63 16.07
C ILE A 244 -22.55 1.42 17.56
N MET A 245 -21.55 0.86 18.26
CA MET A 245 -21.71 0.53 19.67
C MET A 245 -21.98 1.78 20.51
N ILE A 246 -21.21 2.85 20.30
CA ILE A 246 -21.34 4.09 21.06
C ILE A 246 -22.69 4.75 20.78
N TYR A 247 -23.12 4.81 19.52
CA TYR A 247 -24.40 5.39 19.16
C TYR A 247 -25.57 4.62 19.78
N LEU A 248 -25.63 3.30 19.66
CA LEU A 248 -26.72 2.50 20.23
C LEU A 248 -26.81 2.64 21.75
N ILE A 249 -25.66 2.64 22.45
CA ILE A 249 -25.61 2.91 23.89
C ILE A 249 -26.11 4.32 24.21
N SER A 250 -25.75 5.32 23.40
CA SER A 250 -26.23 6.70 23.59
C SER A 250 -27.74 6.85 23.39
N GLN A 251 -28.36 5.95 22.60
CA GLN A 251 -29.82 5.87 22.46
C GLN A 251 -30.50 5.13 23.62
N GLY A 252 -29.73 4.57 24.56
CA GLY A 252 -30.21 3.88 25.76
C GLY A 252 -30.22 2.35 25.68
N MET A 253 -29.71 1.76 24.59
CA MET A 253 -29.67 0.30 24.44
C MET A 253 -28.64 -0.36 25.37
N ASP A 254 -28.88 -1.63 25.70
CA ASP A 254 -27.94 -2.45 26.48
C ASP A 254 -26.56 -2.53 25.80
N ALA A 255 -25.49 -2.40 26.60
CA ALA A 255 -24.13 -2.37 26.11
C ALA A 255 -23.69 -3.71 25.49
N LYS A 256 -24.14 -4.84 26.04
CA LYS A 256 -23.79 -6.16 25.52
C LYS A 256 -24.52 -6.45 24.20
N MET A 257 -25.77 -6.02 24.07
CA MET A 257 -26.49 -6.10 22.80
C MET A 257 -25.86 -5.18 21.74
N SER A 258 -25.55 -3.93 22.10
CA SER A 258 -24.89 -2.96 21.21
C SER A 258 -23.54 -3.48 20.68
N PHE A 259 -22.74 -4.10 21.56
CA PHE A 259 -21.49 -4.77 21.19
C PHE A 259 -21.71 -5.93 20.19
N LYS A 260 -22.72 -6.78 20.44
CA LYS A 260 -23.04 -7.89 19.53
C LYS A 260 -23.51 -7.42 18.15
N ILE A 261 -24.34 -6.37 18.10
CA ILE A 261 -24.78 -5.74 16.85
C ILE A 261 -23.55 -5.22 16.09
N MET A 262 -22.70 -4.43 16.74
CA MET A 262 -21.46 -3.92 16.16
C MET A 262 -20.59 -5.06 15.56
N GLU A 263 -20.31 -6.11 16.34
CA GLU A 263 -19.45 -7.22 15.88
C GLU A 263 -20.09 -8.01 14.73
N ALA A 264 -21.42 -8.15 14.70
CA ALA A 264 -22.11 -8.80 13.60
C ALA A 264 -22.09 -7.96 12.32
N VAL A 265 -22.33 -6.65 12.42
CA VAL A 265 -22.32 -5.71 11.29
C VAL A 265 -20.91 -5.58 10.70
N ARG A 266 -19.88 -5.36 11.52
CA ARG A 266 -18.49 -5.18 11.03
C ARG A 266 -17.93 -6.42 10.34
N LYS A 267 -18.51 -7.60 10.59
CA LYS A 267 -18.16 -8.89 9.94
C LYS A 267 -19.07 -9.22 8.76
N GLY A 268 -19.98 -8.33 8.37
CA GLY A 268 -20.94 -8.54 7.29
C GLY A 268 -21.94 -9.67 7.54
N LYS A 269 -22.10 -10.11 8.79
CA LYS A 269 -23.04 -11.19 9.13
C LYS A 269 -24.48 -10.74 8.93
N VAL A 270 -24.78 -9.49 9.26
CA VAL A 270 -26.09 -8.89 9.03
C VAL A 270 -26.41 -8.78 7.54
N LYS A 271 -25.46 -8.35 6.73
CA LYS A 271 -25.63 -8.31 5.26
C LYS A 271 -26.00 -9.68 4.67
N LYS A 272 -25.37 -10.74 5.17
CA LYS A 272 -25.56 -12.11 4.65
C LYS A 272 -26.81 -12.80 5.18
N GLY A 273 -27.18 -12.55 6.43
CA GLY A 273 -28.19 -13.33 7.14
C GLY A 273 -29.30 -12.54 7.84
N GLY A 274 -29.30 -11.21 7.71
CA GLY A 274 -30.20 -10.33 8.45
C GLY A 274 -29.75 -10.09 9.90
N PHE A 275 -30.49 -9.22 10.58
CA PHE A 275 -30.33 -9.02 12.03
C PHE A 275 -30.88 -10.23 12.80
N GLN A 276 -30.37 -10.47 14.00
CA GLN A 276 -30.96 -11.49 14.89
C GLN A 276 -32.33 -11.02 15.39
N ASP A 277 -33.20 -11.98 15.72
CA ASP A 277 -34.54 -11.73 16.24
C ASP A 277 -34.52 -10.74 17.43
N GLY A 278 -35.38 -9.73 17.40
CA GLY A 278 -35.50 -8.71 18.44
C GLY A 278 -34.54 -7.52 18.30
N TRP A 279 -33.49 -7.61 17.48
CA TRP A 279 -32.52 -6.51 17.36
C TRP A 279 -33.12 -5.27 16.67
N VAL A 280 -33.94 -5.46 15.64
CA VAL A 280 -34.56 -4.35 14.92
C VAL A 280 -35.62 -3.68 15.78
N GLU A 281 -36.43 -4.47 16.49
CA GLU A 281 -37.45 -4.00 17.41
C GLU A 281 -36.83 -3.19 18.55
N GLU A 282 -35.72 -3.67 19.11
CA GLU A 282 -35.00 -2.97 20.18
C GLU A 282 -34.42 -1.63 19.69
N MET A 283 -33.81 -1.61 18.49
CA MET A 283 -33.31 -0.38 17.87
C MET A 283 -34.45 0.62 17.64
N GLN A 284 -35.59 0.17 17.12
CA GLN A 284 -36.77 1.02 16.89
C GLN A 284 -37.38 1.53 18.19
N ALA A 285 -37.44 0.69 19.24
CA ALA A 285 -37.93 1.08 20.57
C ALA A 285 -37.08 2.19 21.21
N HIS A 286 -35.80 2.25 20.86
CA HIS A 286 -34.87 3.30 21.28
C HIS A 286 -34.73 4.44 20.25
N ASN A 287 -35.69 4.58 19.31
CA ASN A 287 -35.75 5.64 18.31
C ASN A 287 -34.55 5.69 17.35
N VAL A 288 -33.87 4.57 17.12
CA VAL A 288 -32.85 4.47 16.06
C VAL A 288 -33.55 4.65 14.70
N PRO A 289 -33.12 5.61 13.86
CA PRO A 289 -33.78 5.88 12.58
C PRO A 289 -33.73 4.69 11.62
N ALA A 290 -34.78 4.51 10.83
CA ALA A 290 -34.87 3.43 9.84
C ALA A 290 -33.69 3.42 8.86
N TRP A 291 -33.26 4.61 8.38
CA TRP A 291 -32.11 4.73 7.49
C TRP A 291 -30.81 4.20 8.12
N TYR A 292 -30.66 4.31 9.45
CA TYR A 292 -29.48 3.84 10.17
C TYR A 292 -29.48 2.31 10.20
N ILE A 293 -30.62 1.70 10.51
CA ILE A 293 -30.81 0.24 10.49
C ILE A 293 -30.55 -0.31 9.08
N ASP A 294 -31.10 0.33 8.06
CA ASP A 294 -30.88 -0.05 6.66
C ASP A 294 -29.40 0.07 6.26
N SER A 295 -28.72 1.13 6.73
CA SER A 295 -27.28 1.32 6.51
C SER A 295 -26.46 0.19 7.14
N LEU A 296 -26.75 -0.18 8.39
CA LEU A 296 -26.10 -1.29 9.09
C LEU A 296 -26.29 -2.62 8.35
N ALA A 297 -27.46 -2.84 7.74
CA ALA A 297 -27.75 -4.06 6.98
C ALA A 297 -26.92 -4.20 5.70
N LYS A 298 -26.41 -3.09 5.14
CA LYS A 298 -25.63 -3.08 3.89
C LYS A 298 -24.15 -3.36 4.08
N ILE A 299 -23.60 -3.09 5.27
CA ILE A 299 -22.16 -3.13 5.55
C ILE A 299 -21.64 -4.57 5.46
N GLY A 300 -20.67 -4.80 4.56
CA GLY A 300 -19.98 -6.08 4.40
C GLY A 300 -18.77 -6.22 5.32
N TYR A 301 -18.08 -5.12 5.60
CA TYR A 301 -16.93 -5.09 6.52
C TYR A 301 -16.65 -3.65 6.99
N LEU A 302 -16.18 -3.48 8.23
CA LEU A 302 -15.91 -2.17 8.82
C LEU A 302 -14.70 -2.17 9.76
N PHE A 303 -13.87 -1.12 9.66
CA PHE A 303 -12.67 -0.94 10.49
C PHE A 303 -12.97 -0.53 11.94
N PRO A 304 -12.09 -0.89 12.89
CA PRO A 304 -12.05 -0.25 14.21
C PRO A 304 -11.50 1.17 14.14
N LYS A 305 -12.06 2.07 14.96
CA LYS A 305 -11.68 3.48 15.00
C LYS A 305 -10.21 3.70 15.31
N ALA A 306 -9.64 2.88 16.20
CA ALA A 306 -8.22 2.96 16.53
C ALA A 306 -7.30 2.75 15.31
N HIS A 307 -7.68 1.87 14.38
CA HIS A 307 -6.92 1.63 13.15
C HIS A 307 -7.02 2.83 12.21
N ALA A 308 -8.24 3.33 11.95
CA ALA A 308 -8.44 4.52 11.14
C ALA A 308 -7.67 5.74 11.70
N VAL A 309 -7.70 5.96 13.02
CA VAL A 309 -6.92 7.02 13.67
C VAL A 309 -5.43 6.83 13.45
N ALA A 310 -4.88 5.62 13.65
CA ALA A 310 -3.45 5.36 13.47
C ALA A 310 -2.97 5.69 12.05
N TYR A 311 -3.72 5.26 11.03
CA TYR A 311 -3.38 5.48 9.63
C TYR A 311 -3.54 6.96 9.23
N VAL A 312 -4.63 7.60 9.62
CA VAL A 312 -4.85 9.02 9.31
C VAL A 312 -3.85 9.92 10.03
N MET A 313 -3.41 9.57 11.25
CA MET A 313 -2.31 10.27 11.91
C MET A 313 -1.01 10.18 11.10
N MET A 314 -0.68 9.01 10.53
CA MET A 314 0.51 8.89 9.68
C MET A 314 0.35 9.64 8.37
N ALA A 315 -0.81 9.52 7.73
CA ALA A 315 -1.13 10.23 6.49
C ALA A 315 -1.03 11.75 6.66
N PHE A 316 -1.54 12.29 7.76
CA PHE A 316 -1.45 13.73 8.06
C PHE A 316 -0.01 14.17 8.30
N ARG A 317 0.78 13.39 9.05
CA ARG A 317 2.21 13.69 9.25
C ARG A 317 2.99 13.68 7.94
N ILE A 318 2.74 12.71 7.07
CA ILE A 318 3.35 12.64 5.73
C ILE A 318 2.89 13.81 4.86
N ALA A 319 1.61 14.18 4.92
CA ALA A 319 1.04 15.34 4.23
C ALA A 319 1.70 16.65 4.67
N TRP A 320 2.04 16.79 5.95
CA TRP A 320 2.77 17.95 6.45
C TRP A 320 4.11 18.13 5.73
N PHE A 321 4.86 17.03 5.51
CA PHE A 321 6.09 17.09 4.71
C PHE A 321 5.82 17.45 3.24
N LYS A 322 4.72 16.98 2.65
CA LYS A 322 4.35 17.37 1.28
C LYS A 322 4.17 18.87 1.13
N VAL A 323 3.57 19.52 2.12
CA VAL A 323 3.34 20.97 2.14
C VAL A 323 4.64 21.71 2.46
N HIS A 324 5.30 21.36 3.57
CA HIS A 324 6.36 22.17 4.18
C HIS A 324 7.79 21.74 3.80
N LYS A 325 7.98 20.52 3.31
CA LYS A 325 9.28 19.92 2.90
C LYS A 325 9.14 19.08 1.62
N PRO A 326 8.65 19.68 0.52
CA PRO A 326 8.19 18.96 -0.67
C PRO A 326 9.26 18.05 -1.30
N LEU A 327 10.49 18.52 -1.49
CA LEU A 327 11.56 17.68 -2.07
C LEU A 327 11.85 16.43 -1.22
N ALA A 328 11.82 16.53 0.11
CA ALA A 328 11.98 15.38 0.99
C ALA A 328 10.78 14.41 0.88
N PHE A 329 9.56 14.95 0.78
CA PHE A 329 8.36 14.16 0.52
C PHE A 329 8.46 13.36 -0.78
N TYR A 330 8.80 14.01 -1.90
CA TYR A 330 8.92 13.35 -3.19
C TYR A 330 10.09 12.36 -3.22
N ALA A 331 11.25 12.71 -2.63
CA ALA A 331 12.38 11.79 -2.50
C ALA A 331 11.98 10.51 -1.76
N ALA A 332 11.29 10.62 -0.62
CA ALA A 332 10.82 9.48 0.15
C ALA A 332 9.77 8.66 -0.61
N PHE A 333 8.81 9.33 -1.26
CA PHE A 333 7.77 8.66 -2.05
C PHE A 333 8.37 7.83 -3.19
N PHE A 334 9.21 8.44 -4.04
CA PHE A 334 9.78 7.75 -5.20
C PHE A 334 10.77 6.65 -4.81
N SER A 335 11.42 6.79 -3.65
CA SER A 335 12.39 5.79 -3.16
C SER A 335 11.76 4.58 -2.48
N ILE A 336 10.56 4.72 -1.89
CA ILE A 336 9.96 3.69 -1.04
C ILE A 336 8.63 3.20 -1.59
N ARG A 337 7.73 4.11 -1.95
CA ARG A 337 6.32 3.79 -2.25
C ARG A 337 6.04 3.55 -3.73
N ALA A 338 6.83 4.17 -4.62
CA ALA A 338 6.64 4.01 -6.05
C ALA A 338 6.86 2.54 -6.45
N LYS A 339 5.77 1.84 -6.79
CA LYS A 339 5.81 0.41 -7.16
C LYS A 339 6.38 0.16 -8.55
N ALA A 340 6.42 1.19 -9.38
CA ALA A 340 7.06 1.18 -10.69
C ALA A 340 7.57 2.59 -10.97
N PHE A 341 8.85 2.71 -11.30
CA PHE A 341 9.48 3.94 -11.75
C PHE A 341 10.34 3.59 -12.95
N ASP A 342 10.20 4.36 -14.02
CA ASP A 342 11.02 4.24 -15.22
C ASP A 342 11.53 5.65 -15.56
N ALA A 343 12.85 5.85 -15.43
CA ALA A 343 13.48 7.15 -15.65
C ALA A 343 13.23 7.69 -17.06
N GLU A 344 13.08 6.82 -18.07
CA GLU A 344 12.79 7.24 -19.45
C GLU A 344 11.45 7.99 -19.52
N TYR A 345 10.44 7.54 -18.77
CA TYR A 345 9.10 8.16 -18.78
C TYR A 345 8.94 9.22 -17.69
N CYS A 346 9.45 8.96 -16.48
CA CYS A 346 9.24 9.83 -15.32
C CYS A 346 10.09 11.10 -15.37
N CYS A 347 11.30 11.02 -15.95
CA CYS A 347 12.24 12.14 -16.04
C CYS A 347 12.13 12.92 -17.36
N ALA A 348 11.16 12.59 -18.24
CA ALA A 348 10.99 13.21 -19.55
C ALA A 348 10.39 14.63 -19.53
N GLY A 349 10.15 15.20 -18.34
CA GLY A 349 9.48 16.49 -18.19
C GLY A 349 7.95 16.41 -18.21
N ARG A 350 7.33 17.53 -17.83
CA ARG A 350 5.88 17.61 -17.54
C ARG A 350 4.97 17.13 -18.67
N GLU A 351 5.20 17.58 -19.90
CA GLU A 351 4.30 17.32 -21.02
C GLU A 351 4.35 15.85 -21.47
N GLU A 352 5.53 15.24 -21.51
CA GLU A 352 5.68 13.82 -21.86
C GLU A 352 5.14 12.91 -20.76
N VAL A 353 5.35 13.27 -19.48
CA VAL A 353 4.73 12.58 -18.34
C VAL A 353 3.21 12.64 -18.43
N LYS A 354 2.64 13.82 -18.70
CA LYS A 354 1.19 14.01 -18.90
C LYS A 354 0.66 13.13 -20.02
N LYS A 355 1.34 13.12 -21.17
CA LYS A 355 0.97 12.32 -22.33
C LYS A 355 0.99 10.82 -22.01
N LYS A 356 2.06 10.32 -21.38
CA LYS A 356 2.18 8.90 -21.03
C LYS A 356 1.16 8.48 -19.97
N LEU A 357 0.90 9.35 -19.01
CA LEU A 357 -0.13 9.14 -17.99
C LEU A 357 -1.52 8.97 -18.63
N LEU A 358 -1.91 9.88 -19.53
CA LEU A 358 -3.19 9.81 -20.24
C LEU A 358 -3.29 8.58 -21.17
N GLU A 359 -2.19 8.20 -21.82
CA GLU A 359 -2.12 6.98 -22.63
C GLU A 359 -2.49 5.74 -21.80
N ILE A 360 -1.87 5.57 -20.63
CA ILE A 360 -2.12 4.43 -19.76
C ILE A 360 -3.52 4.50 -19.15
N MET A 361 -3.97 5.67 -18.69
CA MET A 361 -5.28 5.86 -18.08
C MET A 361 -6.44 5.56 -19.04
N ASN A 362 -6.25 5.81 -20.34
CA ASN A 362 -7.25 5.54 -21.36
C ASN A 362 -7.23 4.09 -21.87
N ASN A 363 -6.21 3.32 -21.51
CA ASN A 363 -6.10 1.90 -21.83
C ASN A 363 -6.78 1.04 -20.76
N LYS A 364 -7.98 0.53 -21.06
CA LYS A 364 -8.73 -0.36 -20.16
C LYS A 364 -8.05 -1.71 -19.90
N ASP A 365 -7.15 -2.11 -20.80
CA ASP A 365 -6.42 -3.38 -20.74
C ASP A 365 -4.97 -3.20 -20.27
N ALA A 366 -4.64 -2.04 -19.70
CA ALA A 366 -3.30 -1.75 -19.17
C ALA A 366 -2.85 -2.81 -18.16
N ALA A 367 -1.61 -3.28 -18.31
CA ALA A 367 -1.04 -4.27 -17.42
C ALA A 367 -0.85 -3.71 -16.00
N ALA A 368 -0.79 -4.58 -14.99
CA ALA A 368 -0.63 -4.14 -13.59
C ALA A 368 0.62 -3.26 -13.37
N VAL A 369 1.72 -3.54 -14.09
CA VAL A 369 2.94 -2.72 -14.04
C VAL A 369 2.70 -1.33 -14.65
N GLU A 370 1.93 -1.23 -15.73
CA GLU A 370 1.57 0.06 -16.33
C GLU A 370 0.64 0.86 -15.40
N GLN A 371 -0.30 0.21 -14.73
CA GLN A 371 -1.16 0.87 -13.73
C GLN A 371 -0.35 1.40 -12.54
N ASN A 372 0.64 0.63 -12.07
CA ASN A 372 1.59 1.10 -11.06
C ASN A 372 2.41 2.29 -11.57
N LEU A 373 2.88 2.24 -12.83
CA LEU A 373 3.61 3.35 -13.45
C LEU A 373 2.73 4.59 -13.59
N ALA A 374 1.45 4.45 -13.97
CA ALA A 374 0.51 5.58 -14.02
C ALA A 374 0.32 6.24 -12.66
N THR A 375 0.27 5.45 -11.57
CA THR A 375 0.23 5.99 -10.21
C THR A 375 1.49 6.82 -9.91
N THR A 376 2.67 6.35 -10.30
CA THR A 376 3.92 7.11 -10.15
C THR A 376 3.96 8.35 -11.04
N LEU A 377 3.54 8.24 -12.31
CA LEU A 377 3.49 9.35 -13.26
C LEU A 377 2.54 10.47 -12.82
N GLU A 378 1.45 10.13 -12.14
CA GLU A 378 0.56 11.13 -11.52
C GLU A 378 1.30 11.98 -10.48
N VAL A 379 2.16 11.35 -9.67
CA VAL A 379 3.00 12.05 -8.69
C VAL A 379 4.14 12.81 -9.35
N CYS A 380 4.74 12.27 -10.41
CA CYS A 380 5.72 13.00 -11.23
C CYS A 380 5.08 14.25 -11.85
N TYR A 381 3.86 14.14 -12.36
CA TYR A 381 3.14 15.26 -12.96
C TYR A 381 2.88 16.37 -11.93
N GLU A 382 2.44 16.02 -10.71
CA GLU A 382 2.34 16.97 -9.60
C GLU A 382 3.71 17.60 -9.26
N PHE A 383 4.77 16.78 -9.15
CA PHE A 383 6.13 17.24 -8.87
C PHE A 383 6.59 18.32 -9.87
N TYR A 384 6.37 18.11 -11.17
CA TYR A 384 6.67 19.12 -12.19
C TYR A 384 5.73 20.33 -12.15
N LEU A 385 4.43 20.13 -11.86
CA LEU A 385 3.48 21.24 -11.72
C LEU A 385 3.89 22.20 -10.62
N ARG A 386 4.48 21.68 -9.54
CA ARG A 386 5.01 22.47 -8.42
C ARG A 386 6.37 23.11 -8.70
N GLY A 387 6.91 22.97 -9.92
CA GLY A 387 8.13 23.64 -10.37
C GLY A 387 9.43 22.89 -10.07
N TYR A 388 9.36 21.62 -9.65
CA TYR A 388 10.53 20.78 -9.45
C TYR A 388 10.92 20.02 -10.72
N HIS A 389 12.14 19.48 -10.75
CA HIS A 389 12.66 18.70 -11.88
C HIS A 389 13.46 17.49 -11.42
N PHE A 390 13.65 16.52 -12.31
CA PHE A 390 14.65 15.48 -12.11
C PHE A 390 15.92 15.90 -12.82
N ASP A 391 17.04 15.85 -12.10
CA ASP A 391 18.35 15.93 -12.72
C ASP A 391 18.67 14.62 -13.45
N PRO A 392 19.56 14.65 -14.46
CA PRO A 392 20.06 13.43 -15.06
C PRO A 392 20.64 12.50 -13.99
N ILE A 393 20.49 11.19 -14.20
CA ILE A 393 21.23 10.20 -13.41
C ILE A 393 22.71 10.58 -13.48
N ASN A 394 23.43 10.56 -12.37
CA ASN A 394 24.83 10.95 -12.32
C ASN A 394 25.66 9.77 -11.84
N ILE A 395 26.65 9.35 -12.62
CA ILE A 395 27.48 8.19 -12.27
C ILE A 395 28.27 8.36 -10.98
N TYR A 396 28.40 9.57 -10.43
CA TYR A 396 29.06 9.86 -9.16
C TYR A 396 28.06 10.12 -8.01
N GLU A 397 26.95 10.79 -8.30
CA GLU A 397 26.04 11.32 -7.27
C GLU A 397 24.77 10.48 -7.08
N SER A 398 24.27 9.80 -8.13
CA SER A 398 23.07 8.96 -8.02
C SER A 398 23.28 7.83 -7.03
N ASP A 399 22.39 7.66 -6.06
CA ASP A 399 22.42 6.51 -5.15
C ASP A 399 22.04 5.21 -5.87
N ALA A 400 22.22 4.08 -5.19
CA ALA A 400 21.78 2.78 -5.69
C ALA A 400 20.25 2.69 -5.77
N THR A 401 19.55 3.12 -4.71
CA THR A 401 18.12 2.85 -4.51
C THR A 401 17.30 4.08 -4.12
N ARG A 402 17.93 5.16 -3.67
CA ARG A 402 17.24 6.35 -3.15
C ARG A 402 17.38 7.57 -4.06
N PHE A 403 16.33 8.36 -4.16
CA PHE A 403 16.39 9.68 -4.80
C PHE A 403 17.18 10.63 -3.91
N VAL A 404 18.15 11.32 -4.51
CA VAL A 404 18.99 12.31 -3.83
C VAL A 404 18.41 13.70 -4.07
N ILE A 405 18.30 14.52 -3.03
CA ILE A 405 17.79 15.89 -3.13
C ILE A 405 18.90 16.80 -3.68
N CYS A 406 18.58 17.57 -4.72
CA CYS A 406 19.40 18.67 -5.22
C CYS A 406 18.68 20.02 -5.03
N GLU A 407 19.23 21.12 -5.56
CA GLU A 407 18.80 22.49 -5.25
C GLU A 407 17.30 22.74 -5.51
N ASN A 408 16.76 22.27 -6.65
CA ASN A 408 15.34 22.42 -6.98
C ASN A 408 14.75 21.14 -7.62
N GLY A 409 15.25 19.98 -7.21
CA GLY A 409 14.93 18.73 -7.88
C GLY A 409 15.42 17.49 -7.16
N LEU A 410 15.41 16.38 -7.89
CA LEU A 410 15.87 15.07 -7.43
C LEU A 410 16.78 14.42 -8.46
N ILE A 411 17.86 13.78 -8.02
CA ILE A 411 18.68 12.90 -8.85
C ILE A 411 18.13 11.46 -8.70
N PRO A 412 17.70 10.80 -9.80
CA PRO A 412 17.21 9.43 -9.73
C PRO A 412 18.33 8.42 -9.38
N PRO A 413 17.99 7.34 -8.64
CA PRO A 413 18.93 6.26 -8.37
C PRO A 413 19.14 5.33 -9.56
N PHE A 414 20.15 4.47 -9.51
CA PHE A 414 20.39 3.50 -10.59
C PHE A 414 19.23 2.52 -10.82
N VAL A 415 18.50 2.10 -9.78
CA VAL A 415 17.31 1.24 -9.94
C VAL A 415 16.16 1.89 -10.72
N ALA A 416 16.19 3.21 -10.93
CA ALA A 416 15.23 3.90 -11.78
C ALA A 416 15.44 3.59 -13.27
N VAL A 417 16.61 3.03 -13.65
CA VAL A 417 16.90 2.60 -15.02
C VAL A 417 16.22 1.26 -15.29
N ARG A 418 15.40 1.21 -16.33
CA ARG A 418 14.68 0.01 -16.72
C ARG A 418 15.61 -1.20 -16.87
N GLY A 419 15.28 -2.28 -16.17
CA GLY A 419 16.03 -3.54 -16.20
C GLY A 419 17.26 -3.57 -15.28
N LEU A 420 17.65 -2.45 -14.67
CA LEU A 420 18.76 -2.39 -13.72
C LEU A 420 18.26 -2.73 -12.31
N GLY A 421 18.52 -3.96 -11.88
CA GLY A 421 18.12 -4.45 -10.56
C GLY A 421 19.00 -3.94 -9.40
N GLU A 422 18.45 -4.00 -8.19
CA GLU A 422 19.08 -3.52 -6.94
C GLU A 422 20.51 -4.04 -6.74
N SER A 423 20.77 -5.33 -6.96
CA SER A 423 22.11 -5.91 -6.80
C SER A 423 23.17 -5.32 -7.74
N ALA A 424 22.76 -4.89 -8.94
CA ALA A 424 23.66 -4.23 -9.88
C ALA A 424 23.85 -2.75 -9.50
N ALA A 425 22.79 -2.09 -9.03
CA ALA A 425 22.85 -0.71 -8.53
C ALA A 425 23.77 -0.57 -7.31
N LEU A 426 23.62 -1.44 -6.31
CA LEU A 426 24.47 -1.47 -5.12
C LEU A 426 25.93 -1.71 -5.48
N ALA A 427 26.20 -2.70 -6.33
CA ALA A 427 27.56 -2.97 -6.79
C ALA A 427 28.16 -1.79 -7.56
N THR A 428 27.35 -1.07 -8.35
CA THR A 428 27.82 0.12 -9.07
C THR A 428 28.28 1.21 -8.10
N VAL A 429 27.49 1.49 -7.05
CA VAL A 429 27.83 2.51 -6.04
C VAL A 429 29.06 2.11 -5.22
N GLU A 430 29.17 0.83 -4.83
CA GLU A 430 30.33 0.29 -4.11
C GLU A 430 31.60 0.35 -4.99
N GLN A 431 31.50 -0.11 -6.24
CA GLN A 431 32.66 -0.23 -7.13
C GLN A 431 33.18 1.14 -7.58
N ARG A 432 32.33 2.16 -7.71
CA ARG A 432 32.74 3.51 -8.09
C ARG A 432 33.36 4.32 -6.96
N GLU A 433 33.22 3.88 -5.70
CA GLU A 433 33.61 4.68 -4.54
C GLU A 433 35.08 5.10 -4.60
N GLY A 434 35.34 6.40 -4.44
CA GLY A 434 36.68 6.99 -4.48
C GLY A 434 37.36 6.98 -5.86
N LYS A 435 36.65 6.65 -6.94
CA LYS A 435 37.21 6.61 -8.30
C LYS A 435 36.77 7.81 -9.14
N HIS A 436 37.66 8.24 -10.01
CA HIS A 436 37.37 9.18 -11.08
C HIS A 436 37.57 8.49 -12.41
N PHE A 437 36.55 8.51 -13.25
CA PHE A 437 36.57 7.90 -14.57
C PHE A 437 36.94 8.95 -15.62
N VAL A 438 37.81 8.60 -16.56
CA VAL A 438 38.14 9.46 -17.71
C VAL A 438 37.40 9.06 -18.98
N SER A 439 36.70 7.92 -18.99
CA SER A 439 35.86 7.46 -20.09
C SER A 439 34.71 6.55 -19.63
N VAL A 440 33.73 6.37 -20.51
CA VAL A 440 32.62 5.41 -20.29
C VAL A 440 33.14 3.96 -20.27
N GLU A 441 34.18 3.66 -21.06
CA GLU A 441 34.84 2.36 -21.05
C GLU A 441 35.44 2.03 -19.67
N GLU A 442 36.13 2.98 -19.04
CA GLU A 442 36.70 2.77 -17.70
C GLU A 442 35.61 2.53 -16.64
N PHE A 443 34.52 3.31 -16.70
CA PHE A 443 33.37 3.09 -15.84
C PHE A 443 32.76 1.70 -16.05
N SER A 444 32.59 1.26 -17.30
CA SER A 444 32.06 -0.06 -17.65
C SER A 444 32.94 -1.20 -17.12
N ILE A 445 34.27 -1.08 -17.26
CA ILE A 445 35.23 -2.07 -16.75
C ILE A 445 35.16 -2.16 -15.22
N CYS A 446 35.06 -1.02 -14.55
CA CYS A 446 34.93 -0.93 -13.10
C CYS A 446 33.59 -1.51 -12.60
N CYS A 447 32.49 -1.09 -13.23
CA CYS A 447 31.12 -1.43 -12.87
C CYS A 447 30.62 -2.65 -13.66
N ASN A 448 31.32 -3.77 -13.49
CA ASN A 448 31.21 -4.96 -14.34
C ASN A 448 29.87 -5.72 -14.29
N LYS A 449 28.95 -5.35 -13.38
CA LYS A 449 27.57 -5.89 -13.33
C LYS A 449 26.61 -5.15 -14.26
N LEU A 450 27.04 -4.07 -14.91
CA LEU A 450 26.23 -3.35 -15.89
C LEU A 450 26.36 -4.01 -17.25
N SER A 451 25.22 -4.41 -17.82
CA SER A 451 25.17 -4.89 -19.20
C SER A 451 25.37 -3.73 -20.18
N LYS A 452 25.70 -4.04 -21.44
CA LYS A 452 25.75 -3.03 -22.51
C LYS A 452 24.41 -2.26 -22.62
N ALA A 453 23.28 -2.95 -22.47
CA ALA A 453 21.96 -2.31 -22.50
C ALA A 453 21.76 -1.32 -21.34
N HIS A 454 22.30 -1.61 -20.15
CA HIS A 454 22.27 -0.67 -19.02
C HIS A 454 23.11 0.58 -19.32
N LEU A 455 24.30 0.41 -19.88
CA LEU A 455 25.18 1.54 -20.25
C LEU A 455 24.57 2.41 -21.35
N ASP A 456 23.95 1.80 -22.37
CA ASP A 456 23.25 2.53 -23.42
C ASP A 456 22.06 3.33 -22.85
N SER A 457 21.31 2.74 -21.90
CA SER A 457 20.20 3.42 -21.21
C SER A 457 20.69 4.58 -20.34
N LEU A 458 21.76 4.37 -19.55
CA LEU A 458 22.40 5.41 -18.75
C LEU A 458 22.89 6.56 -19.63
N ARG A 459 23.46 6.26 -20.79
CA ARG A 459 23.89 7.26 -21.78
C ARG A 459 22.70 8.05 -22.32
N ALA A 460 21.61 7.39 -22.70
CA ALA A 460 20.40 8.04 -23.18
C ALA A 460 19.77 8.96 -22.12
N LEU A 461 19.89 8.59 -20.84
CA LEU A 461 19.45 9.38 -19.68
C LEU A 461 20.46 10.46 -19.26
N GLY A 462 21.55 10.64 -20.01
CA GLY A 462 22.53 11.71 -19.79
C GLY A 462 23.59 11.42 -18.72
N ALA A 463 23.72 10.17 -18.24
CA ALA A 463 24.52 9.88 -17.06
C ALA A 463 26.04 10.03 -17.21
N PHE A 464 26.53 10.04 -18.44
CA PHE A 464 27.93 10.19 -18.77
C PHE A 464 28.27 11.59 -19.29
N ALA A 465 27.47 12.61 -18.97
CA ALA A 465 27.69 13.96 -19.46
C ALA A 465 29.15 14.42 -19.27
N GLY A 466 29.83 14.72 -20.38
CA GLY A 466 31.22 15.19 -20.39
C GLY A 466 32.30 14.09 -20.48
N LEU A 467 31.94 12.80 -20.45
CA LEU A 467 32.89 11.69 -20.59
C LEU A 467 32.99 11.21 -22.05
N PRO A 468 34.22 11.01 -22.59
CA PRO A 468 34.41 10.36 -23.87
C PRO A 468 34.11 8.85 -23.78
N ASP A 469 33.81 8.23 -24.93
CA ASP A 469 33.50 6.80 -24.99
C ASP A 469 34.69 5.91 -24.59
N THR A 470 35.89 6.25 -25.05
CA THR A 470 37.10 5.47 -24.82
C THR A 470 38.23 6.33 -24.28
N SER A 471 39.15 5.69 -23.55
CA SER A 471 40.36 6.34 -23.07
C SER A 471 41.38 6.47 -24.22
N GLN A 472 41.72 7.70 -24.62
CA GLN A 472 42.72 7.95 -25.69
C GLN A 472 44.17 7.78 -25.21
N ILE A 473 44.41 7.63 -23.91
CA ILE A 473 45.74 7.43 -23.32
C ILE A 473 45.65 6.29 -22.29
N SER A 474 46.34 5.18 -22.56
CA SER A 474 46.68 4.16 -21.56
C SER A 474 48.00 4.54 -20.90
N LEU A 475 48.00 4.76 -19.58
CA LEU A 475 49.18 5.19 -18.82
C LEU A 475 50.01 4.04 -18.23
N PHE A 476 49.69 2.79 -18.55
CA PHE A 476 50.52 1.64 -18.18
C PHE A 476 50.58 0.64 -19.36
N GLY A 477 51.76 0.58 -19.97
CA GLY A 477 52.23 -0.51 -20.81
C GLY A 477 53.25 -1.36 -20.07
#